data_AF-F0QTG7-F1
#
_entry.id   AF-F0QTG7-F1
#
_cell.length_a   1.000
_cell.length_b   1.000
_cell.length_c   1.000
_cell.angle_alpha   90.00
_cell.angle_beta   90.00
_cell.angle_gamma   90.00
#
_symmetry.space_group_name_H-M   'P 1'
#
loop_
_entity.id
_entity.type
_entity.pdbx_description
1 polymer ?
#
loop_
_entity_poly.entity_id
_entity_poly.type
_entity_poly.pdbx_seq_one_letter_code
_entity_poly.pdbx_strand_id
1 'polypeptide(L)'
;MSAYRVVQVRPLEPLHLGVRNLGTAEEFFTDESTAVPPPSTILGALGNAMDISLSIDCGKVKGGVYDFDDLKQLAHKLLNCSPNLGDLLSQEPCLWGPLLLIDGKYYAPMGIRAIGVDGLKAYVNASMRGQDEAKKLIDELNKMFIQYASINTRVGVDIGDAHVTEAMFKSSYVNYRDHDVKFIYLLKNLNLTSDIVIRLGGEGRFALIEGGNNVEPPRAGKYAVALQPILFSSEDPTADVGNVRGLKCVEEVYGVFDGEKFKVRVINIGLGFSEVCRFRRPILQALPQGTVVRLKDECRDALAIGLLSELGYGSIYRVSL
;
A
#
# COMPACT_ATOMS: atom_id res chain seq x y z
N MET A 1 16.41 -15.86 -14.11
CA MET A 1 15.08 -15.28 -13.82
C MET A 1 14.87 -15.35 -12.33
N SER A 2 14.66 -14.22 -11.66
CA SER A 2 14.36 -14.23 -10.23
C SER A 2 12.93 -14.78 -10.05
N ALA A 3 12.77 -15.80 -9.20
CA ALA A 3 11.47 -16.43 -8.98
C ALA A 3 10.71 -15.63 -7.91
N TYR A 4 9.53 -15.12 -8.26
CA TYR A 4 8.59 -14.59 -7.28
C TYR A 4 7.95 -15.73 -6.50
N ARG A 5 7.88 -15.59 -5.18
CA ARG A 5 7.03 -16.39 -4.31
C ARG A 5 5.73 -15.63 -4.12
N VAL A 6 4.60 -16.29 -4.41
CA VAL A 6 3.29 -15.75 -4.07
C VAL A 6 3.00 -16.04 -2.60
N VAL A 7 2.59 -15.00 -1.89
CA VAL A 7 2.24 -15.06 -0.46
C VAL A 7 0.84 -14.52 -0.27
N GLN A 8 0.04 -15.22 0.53
CA GLN A 8 -1.26 -14.75 0.99
C GLN A 8 -1.16 -14.33 2.44
N VAL A 9 -1.60 -13.11 2.74
CA VAL A 9 -1.65 -12.56 4.09
C VAL A 9 -3.12 -12.47 4.48
N ARG A 10 -3.56 -13.35 5.38
CA ARG A 10 -4.94 -13.43 5.87
C ARG A 10 -5.04 -12.80 7.25
N PRO A 11 -5.76 -11.67 7.42
CA PRO A 11 -6.04 -11.11 8.74
C PRO A 11 -6.75 -12.14 9.61
N LEU A 12 -6.25 -12.37 10.82
CA LEU A 12 -6.93 -13.24 11.79
C LEU A 12 -7.93 -12.46 12.65
N GLU A 13 -7.82 -11.15 12.62
CA GLU A 13 -8.59 -10.22 13.43
C GLU A 13 -8.55 -8.81 12.80
N PRO A 14 -9.35 -7.84 13.30
CA PRO A 14 -9.24 -6.46 12.82
C PRO A 14 -7.82 -5.93 12.94
N LEU A 15 -7.31 -5.25 11.92
CA LEU A 15 -5.94 -4.73 11.90
C LEU A 15 -5.93 -3.23 12.22
N HIS A 16 -4.87 -2.75 12.88
CA HIS A 16 -4.60 -1.32 13.02
C HIS A 16 -3.40 -0.97 12.13
N LEU A 17 -3.64 -0.17 11.08
CA LEU A 17 -2.65 0.18 10.07
C LEU A 17 -2.56 1.70 9.96
N GLY A 18 -2.05 2.34 11.01
CA GLY A 18 -1.96 3.79 11.12
C GLY A 18 -1.16 4.42 9.97
N VAL A 19 -1.75 5.40 9.29
CA VAL A 19 -1.10 6.14 8.19
C VAL A 19 -0.61 7.54 8.59
N ARG A 20 -0.95 7.99 9.81
CA ARG A 20 -0.59 9.30 10.37
C ARG A 20 -0.05 9.21 11.79
N ASN A 21 0.38 10.36 12.30
CA ASN A 21 0.74 10.50 13.71
C ASN A 21 -0.51 10.46 14.58
N LEU A 22 -0.49 9.57 15.58
CA LEU A 22 -1.15 9.86 16.85
C LEU A 22 -0.28 10.96 17.48
N GLY A 23 -0.87 12.10 17.80
CA GLY A 23 -0.14 13.11 18.57
C GLY A 23 0.05 12.68 20.01
N THR A 24 0.62 13.60 20.79
CA THR A 24 0.79 13.43 22.24
C THR A 24 -0.57 13.35 22.95
N ALA A 25 -0.57 12.85 24.18
CA ALA A 25 -1.78 12.67 25.01
C ALA A 25 -2.63 13.95 25.21
N GLU A 26 -2.09 15.12 24.86
CA GLU A 26 -2.70 16.44 25.03
C GLU A 26 -3.48 16.93 23.80
N GLU A 27 -3.35 16.26 22.64
CA GLU A 27 -3.97 16.69 21.39
C GLU A 27 -4.97 15.64 20.86
N PHE A 28 -6.23 16.05 20.64
CA PHE A 28 -7.26 15.20 20.03
C PHE A 28 -6.91 14.92 18.55
N PHE A 29 -6.25 13.80 18.28
CA PHE A 29 -6.06 13.32 16.91
C PHE A 29 -7.06 12.24 16.52
N THR A 30 -7.53 12.34 15.28
CA THR A 30 -8.27 11.24 14.65
C THR A 30 -7.25 10.30 14.02
N ASP A 31 -7.10 9.12 14.61
CA ASP A 31 -6.34 8.03 14.02
C ASP A 31 -6.93 7.62 12.67
N GLU A 32 -6.10 7.66 11.62
CA GLU A 32 -6.47 7.25 10.26
C GLU A 32 -5.75 5.93 9.95
N SER A 33 -6.51 4.92 9.53
CA SER A 33 -5.99 3.60 9.18
C SER A 33 -6.24 3.28 7.70
N THR A 34 -5.27 2.63 7.05
CA THR A 34 -5.44 2.06 5.71
C THR A 34 -6.00 0.65 5.77
N ALA A 35 -6.85 0.27 4.81
CA ALA A 35 -7.40 -1.08 4.73
C ALA A 35 -6.45 -2.12 4.11
N VAL A 36 -5.34 -1.67 3.56
CA VAL A 36 -4.34 -2.53 2.94
C VAL A 36 -2.98 -2.25 3.58
N PRO A 37 -2.26 -3.28 4.06
CA PRO A 37 -0.92 -3.11 4.60
C PRO A 37 0.01 -2.49 3.54
N PRO A 38 0.71 -1.40 3.86
CA PRO A 38 1.71 -0.86 2.96
C PRO A 38 2.91 -1.81 2.86
N PRO A 39 3.72 -1.71 1.79
CA PRO A 39 4.86 -2.60 1.57
C PRO A 39 5.86 -2.62 2.73
N SER A 40 6.13 -1.47 3.36
CA SER A 40 7.03 -1.40 4.51
C SER A 40 6.53 -2.20 5.72
N THR A 41 5.21 -2.27 5.93
CA THR A 41 4.60 -3.08 6.99
C THR A 41 4.76 -4.57 6.72
N ILE A 42 4.56 -5.02 5.47
CA ILE A 42 4.76 -6.43 5.09
C ILE A 42 6.22 -6.85 5.24
N LEU A 43 7.14 -6.04 4.72
CA LEU A 43 8.58 -6.30 4.86
C LEU A 43 9.00 -6.33 6.32
N GLY A 44 8.53 -5.38 7.13
CA GLY A 44 8.83 -5.32 8.56
C GLY A 44 8.29 -6.52 9.33
N ALA A 45 7.05 -6.92 9.08
CA ALA A 45 6.43 -8.06 9.75
C ALA A 45 7.11 -9.39 9.39
N LEU A 46 7.42 -9.60 8.11
CA LEU A 46 8.17 -10.78 7.66
C LEU A 46 9.60 -10.79 8.21
N GLY A 47 10.28 -9.64 8.19
CA GLY A 47 11.62 -9.51 8.76
C GLY A 47 11.66 -9.85 10.23
N ASN A 48 10.67 -9.38 11.00
CA ASN A 48 10.54 -9.71 12.41
C ASN A 48 10.25 -11.20 12.62
N ALA A 49 9.32 -11.79 11.85
CA ALA A 49 8.97 -13.20 11.98
C ALA A 49 10.11 -14.16 11.57
N MET A 50 11.04 -13.71 10.74
CA MET A 50 12.22 -14.46 10.30
C MET A 50 13.49 -14.08 11.08
N ASP A 51 13.35 -13.39 12.23
CA ASP A 51 14.44 -12.98 13.11
C ASP A 51 15.58 -12.22 12.39
N ILE A 52 15.23 -11.43 11.37
CA ILE A 52 16.21 -10.66 10.61
C ILE A 52 16.71 -9.49 11.46
N SER A 53 17.97 -9.59 11.86
CA SER A 53 18.69 -8.51 12.52
C SER A 53 19.32 -7.56 11.51
N LEU A 54 19.12 -6.25 11.69
CA LEU A 54 19.71 -5.20 10.84
C LEU A 54 20.85 -4.51 11.59
N SER A 55 21.92 -4.15 10.88
CA SER A 55 23.06 -3.44 11.47
C SER A 55 23.08 -2.04 10.87
N ILE A 56 22.24 -1.16 11.42
CA ILE A 56 22.01 0.18 10.89
C ILE A 56 22.64 1.20 11.83
N ASP A 57 23.32 2.18 11.24
CA ASP A 57 23.75 3.37 11.96
C ASP A 57 22.60 4.39 12.02
N CYS A 58 21.80 4.27 13.08
CA CYS A 58 20.66 5.14 13.31
C CYS A 58 21.05 6.61 13.63
N GLY A 59 22.34 6.90 13.83
CA GLY A 59 22.87 8.25 14.06
C GLY A 59 22.91 9.13 12.81
N LYS A 60 22.58 8.58 11.64
CA LYS A 60 22.72 9.23 10.33
C LYS A 60 21.38 9.58 9.69
N VAL A 61 20.58 10.42 10.34
CA VAL A 61 19.87 11.44 9.56
C VAL A 61 20.93 12.46 9.10
N LYS A 62 21.80 12.06 8.17
CA LYS A 62 22.93 12.88 7.69
C LYS A 62 22.35 14.10 6.97
N GLY A 63 22.45 15.26 7.59
CA GLY A 63 21.99 16.53 7.00
C GLY A 63 20.46 16.65 6.87
N GLY A 64 19.67 15.97 7.71
CA GLY A 64 18.20 16.08 7.68
C GLY A 64 17.48 15.14 6.72
N VAL A 65 18.22 14.29 5.98
CA VAL A 65 17.65 13.37 4.98
C VAL A 65 17.67 11.93 5.49
N TYR A 66 16.52 11.26 5.43
CA TYR A 66 16.40 9.83 5.70
C TYR A 66 16.79 9.02 4.45
N ASP A 67 17.74 8.11 4.59
CA ASP A 67 18.36 7.38 3.46
C ASP A 67 17.76 5.99 3.19
N PHE A 68 16.78 5.59 4.00
CA PHE A 68 16.07 4.31 3.96
C PHE A 68 17.00 3.09 4.04
N ASP A 69 18.16 3.20 4.69
CA ASP A 69 19.11 2.09 4.85
C ASP A 69 18.48 0.88 5.53
N ASP A 70 17.57 1.11 6.48
CA ASP A 70 16.83 0.05 7.15
C ASP A 70 15.99 -0.82 6.20
N LEU A 71 15.22 -0.19 5.30
CA LEU A 71 14.42 -0.89 4.31
C LEU A 71 15.28 -1.56 3.24
N LYS A 72 16.41 -0.95 2.85
CA LYS A 72 17.37 -1.55 1.90
C LYS A 72 17.99 -2.82 2.48
N GLN A 73 18.53 -2.75 3.70
CA GLN A 73 19.11 -3.91 4.37
C GLN A 73 18.07 -5.00 4.60
N LEU A 74 16.85 -4.62 4.98
CA LEU A 74 15.75 -5.55 5.17
C LEU A 74 15.37 -6.28 3.87
N ALA A 75 15.17 -5.55 2.78
CA ALA A 75 14.88 -6.14 1.47
C ALA A 75 16.03 -7.05 1.00
N HIS A 76 17.28 -6.66 1.24
CA HIS A 76 18.44 -7.48 0.88
C HIS A 76 18.48 -8.78 1.68
N LYS A 77 18.35 -8.73 3.00
CA LYS A 77 18.41 -9.91 3.86
C LYS A 77 17.20 -10.84 3.70
N LEU A 78 16.01 -10.26 3.52
CA LEU A 78 14.75 -11.01 3.41
C LEU A 78 14.53 -11.60 2.02
N LEU A 79 14.84 -10.83 0.98
CA LEU A 79 14.42 -11.11 -0.41
C LEU A 79 15.59 -11.26 -1.39
N ASN A 80 16.84 -11.18 -0.89
CA ASN A 80 18.05 -11.10 -1.73
C ASN A 80 17.90 -10.06 -2.85
N CYS A 81 17.33 -8.90 -2.48
CA CYS A 81 17.00 -7.82 -3.39
C CYS A 81 17.71 -6.55 -2.92
N SER A 82 18.47 -5.88 -3.79
CA SER A 82 19.25 -4.69 -3.44
C SER A 82 18.63 -3.45 -4.07
N PRO A 83 17.61 -2.83 -3.44
CA PRO A 83 16.81 -1.84 -4.12
C PRO A 83 17.56 -0.51 -4.34
N ASN A 84 17.54 -0.01 -5.58
CA ASN A 84 17.98 1.32 -5.93
C ASN A 84 16.83 2.33 -5.75
N LEU A 85 16.80 3.00 -4.61
CA LEU A 85 15.72 3.95 -4.29
C LEU A 85 15.77 5.26 -5.10
N GLY A 86 16.79 5.43 -5.95
CA GLY A 86 16.81 6.48 -6.98
C GLY A 86 15.94 6.14 -8.19
N ASP A 87 15.67 4.85 -8.41
CA ASP A 87 14.88 4.39 -9.54
C ASP A 87 13.39 4.62 -9.28
N LEU A 88 12.75 5.31 -10.23
CA LEU A 88 11.35 5.73 -10.16
C LEU A 88 10.41 4.76 -10.89
N LEU A 89 10.96 3.61 -11.29
CA LEU A 89 10.37 2.60 -12.13
C LEU A 89 10.98 1.26 -11.75
N SER A 90 10.15 0.23 -11.61
CA SER A 90 10.62 -1.14 -11.45
C SER A 90 9.85 -2.10 -12.34
N GLN A 91 10.58 -2.82 -13.19
CA GLN A 91 10.03 -3.93 -14.00
C GLN A 91 9.97 -5.24 -13.23
N GLU A 92 10.76 -5.33 -12.15
CA GLU A 92 10.81 -6.47 -11.26
C GLU A 92 11.06 -6.00 -9.81
N PRO A 93 10.06 -5.40 -9.14
CA PRO A 93 10.22 -4.94 -7.76
C PRO A 93 10.46 -6.11 -6.81
N CYS A 94 11.12 -5.86 -5.67
CA CYS A 94 11.32 -6.87 -4.62
C CYS A 94 9.98 -7.41 -4.10
N LEU A 95 8.96 -6.54 -4.04
CA LEU A 95 7.60 -6.84 -3.64
C LEU A 95 6.62 -6.22 -4.66
N TRP A 96 5.61 -6.96 -5.09
CA TRP A 96 4.51 -6.44 -5.91
C TRP A 96 3.15 -6.78 -5.28
N GLY A 97 2.20 -5.86 -5.42
CA GLY A 97 0.81 -6.02 -4.99
C GLY A 97 0.42 -5.08 -3.83
N PRO A 98 -0.70 -5.33 -3.13
CA PRO A 98 -1.47 -6.57 -3.20
C PRO A 98 -2.61 -6.51 -4.23
N LEU A 99 -2.92 -7.69 -4.75
CA LEU A 99 -4.28 -8.02 -5.11
C LEU A 99 -5.02 -8.54 -3.88
N LEU A 100 -6.34 -8.40 -3.84
CA LEU A 100 -7.17 -9.05 -2.84
C LEU A 100 -7.70 -10.36 -3.42
N LEU A 101 -7.62 -11.45 -2.68
CA LEU A 101 -8.39 -12.66 -2.94
C LEU A 101 -9.57 -12.66 -1.96
N ILE A 102 -10.77 -12.53 -2.49
CA ILE A 102 -12.02 -12.47 -1.73
C ILE A 102 -12.95 -13.52 -2.30
N ASP A 103 -13.39 -14.46 -1.46
CA ASP A 103 -14.32 -15.52 -1.84
C ASP A 103 -13.89 -16.27 -3.13
N GLY A 104 -12.58 -16.47 -3.29
CA GLY A 104 -11.97 -17.17 -4.43
C GLY A 104 -11.74 -16.33 -5.69
N LYS A 105 -12.05 -15.02 -5.69
CA LYS A 105 -11.86 -14.12 -6.83
C LYS A 105 -10.86 -13.00 -6.53
N TYR A 106 -10.16 -12.54 -7.57
CA TYR A 106 -9.18 -11.46 -7.45
C TYR A 106 -9.80 -10.08 -7.64
N TYR A 107 -9.40 -9.15 -6.78
CA TYR A 107 -9.84 -7.75 -6.80
C TYR A 107 -8.64 -6.80 -6.66
N ALA A 108 -8.76 -5.61 -7.26
CA ALA A 108 -7.87 -4.50 -6.98
C ALA A 108 -8.42 -3.66 -5.81
N PRO A 109 -7.60 -3.31 -4.80
CA PRO A 109 -8.04 -2.52 -3.67
C PRO A 109 -8.21 -1.03 -4.03
N MET A 110 -9.26 -0.41 -3.46
CA MET A 110 -9.58 1.02 -3.59
C MET A 110 -10.11 1.56 -2.25
N GLY A 111 -9.20 1.69 -1.28
CA GLY A 111 -9.57 1.99 0.11
C GLY A 111 -10.30 0.79 0.73
N ILE A 112 -11.48 1.00 1.32
CA ILE A 112 -12.32 -0.07 1.91
C ILE A 112 -13.18 -0.82 0.88
N ARG A 113 -13.15 -0.39 -0.38
CA ARG A 113 -13.84 -1.04 -1.50
C ARG A 113 -12.84 -1.71 -2.42
N ALA A 114 -13.29 -2.66 -3.20
CA ALA A 114 -12.47 -3.32 -4.20
C ALA A 114 -13.29 -3.60 -5.47
N ILE A 115 -12.63 -3.62 -6.61
CA ILE A 115 -13.24 -3.98 -7.90
C ILE A 115 -12.59 -5.25 -8.43
N GLY A 116 -13.40 -6.16 -8.97
CA GLY A 116 -12.89 -7.40 -9.56
C GLY A 116 -11.91 -7.09 -10.70
N VAL A 117 -10.88 -7.92 -10.87
CA VAL A 117 -9.88 -7.72 -11.94
C VAL A 117 -10.54 -7.68 -13.34
N ASP A 118 -11.62 -8.44 -13.54
CA ASP A 118 -12.41 -8.46 -14.77
C ASP A 118 -13.14 -7.11 -15.04
N GLY A 119 -13.42 -6.34 -13.98
CA GLY A 119 -14.05 -5.03 -14.06
C GLY A 119 -13.09 -3.87 -14.33
N LEU A 120 -11.77 -4.10 -14.27
CA LEU A 120 -10.78 -3.02 -14.38
C LEU A 120 -10.79 -2.33 -15.74
N LYS A 121 -11.11 -3.07 -16.82
CA LYS A 121 -11.27 -2.47 -18.16
C LYS A 121 -12.43 -1.47 -18.20
N ALA A 122 -13.56 -1.80 -17.60
CA ALA A 122 -14.70 -0.90 -17.49
C ALA A 122 -14.37 0.32 -16.61
N TYR A 123 -13.67 0.11 -15.50
CA TYR A 123 -13.21 1.16 -14.60
C TYR A 123 -12.29 2.18 -15.29
N VAL A 124 -11.27 1.71 -16.02
CA VAL A 124 -10.37 2.58 -16.79
C VAL A 124 -11.12 3.30 -17.92
N ASN A 125 -12.00 2.60 -18.64
CA ASN A 125 -12.80 3.24 -19.68
C ASN A 125 -13.71 4.36 -19.13
N ALA A 126 -14.27 4.18 -17.95
CA ALA A 126 -15.11 5.18 -17.32
C ALA A 126 -14.31 6.40 -16.83
N SER A 127 -13.06 6.23 -16.40
CA SER A 127 -12.22 7.35 -15.94
C SER A 127 -11.84 8.33 -17.06
N MET A 128 -11.93 7.91 -18.32
CA MET A 128 -11.60 8.74 -19.48
C MET A 128 -12.80 9.51 -20.07
N ARG A 129 -14.01 9.27 -19.58
CA ARG A 129 -15.24 9.88 -20.11
C ARG A 129 -15.56 11.21 -19.43
N GLY A 130 -16.20 12.12 -20.16
CA GLY A 130 -16.69 13.39 -19.62
C GLY A 130 -17.81 13.21 -18.59
N GLN A 131 -18.04 14.24 -17.76
CA GLN A 131 -18.98 14.19 -16.62
C GLN A 131 -20.40 13.76 -16.98
N ASP A 132 -20.92 14.13 -18.16
CA ASP A 132 -22.30 13.85 -18.56
C ASP A 132 -22.51 12.38 -18.98
N GLU A 133 -21.53 11.76 -19.64
CA GLU A 133 -21.57 10.32 -19.95
C GLU A 133 -21.32 9.45 -18.71
N ALA A 134 -20.61 9.99 -17.71
CA ALA A 134 -20.25 9.27 -16.50
C ALA A 134 -21.49 8.85 -15.68
N LYS A 135 -22.59 9.61 -15.69
CA LYS A 135 -23.72 9.39 -14.77
C LYS A 135 -24.37 8.01 -14.88
N LYS A 136 -24.55 7.48 -16.10
CA LYS A 136 -25.07 6.10 -16.30
C LYS A 136 -24.03 5.04 -15.95
N LEU A 137 -22.76 5.32 -16.24
CA LEU A 137 -21.64 4.43 -15.90
C LEU A 137 -21.35 4.38 -14.40
N ILE A 138 -21.65 5.43 -13.64
CA ILE A 138 -21.44 5.50 -12.20
C ILE A 138 -22.28 4.45 -11.46
N ASP A 139 -23.55 4.28 -11.83
CA ASP A 139 -24.42 3.27 -11.23
C ASP A 139 -23.96 1.84 -11.56
N GLU A 140 -23.49 1.62 -12.80
CA GLU A 140 -22.92 0.33 -13.21
C GLU A 140 -21.60 0.04 -12.49
N LEU A 141 -20.71 1.03 -12.39
CA LEU A 141 -19.45 0.92 -11.66
C LEU A 141 -19.70 0.61 -10.19
N ASN A 142 -20.62 1.32 -9.53
CA ASN A 142 -20.93 1.10 -8.12
C ASN A 142 -21.40 -0.34 -7.86
N LYS A 143 -22.08 -0.99 -8.81
CA LYS A 143 -22.45 -2.41 -8.73
C LYS A 143 -21.28 -3.38 -8.91
N MET A 144 -20.18 -2.93 -9.52
CA MET A 144 -18.96 -3.74 -9.68
C MET A 144 -18.07 -3.72 -8.43
N PHE A 145 -18.25 -2.71 -7.57
CA PHE A 145 -17.53 -2.61 -6.31
C PHE A 145 -18.13 -3.53 -5.25
N ILE A 146 -17.24 -4.14 -4.47
CA ILE A 146 -17.60 -4.76 -3.19
C ILE A 146 -16.97 -3.95 -2.06
N GLN A 147 -17.69 -3.84 -0.94
CA GLN A 147 -17.12 -3.34 0.30
C GLN A 147 -16.53 -4.51 1.07
N TYR A 148 -15.21 -4.65 1.07
CA TYR A 148 -14.52 -5.79 1.69
C TYR A 148 -14.05 -5.49 3.12
N ALA A 149 -14.10 -4.23 3.52
CA ALA A 149 -13.64 -3.78 4.82
C ALA A 149 -14.56 -2.70 5.41
N SER A 150 -14.52 -2.59 6.74
CA SER A 150 -15.13 -1.50 7.50
C SER A 150 -14.13 -0.93 8.50
N ILE A 151 -14.24 0.36 8.82
CA ILE A 151 -13.40 1.01 9.82
C ILE A 151 -14.23 1.18 11.09
N ASN A 152 -13.77 0.58 12.17
CA ASN A 152 -14.36 0.68 13.50
C ASN A 152 -13.39 1.35 14.45
N THR A 153 -13.87 2.32 15.21
CA THR A 153 -13.05 2.96 16.23
C THR A 153 -13.25 2.29 17.58
N ARG A 154 -12.16 2.11 18.33
CA ARG A 154 -12.18 1.69 19.73
C ARG A 154 -11.57 2.78 20.61
N VAL A 155 -12.13 2.92 21.80
CA VAL A 155 -11.59 3.80 22.84
C VAL A 155 -10.92 2.90 23.88
N GLY A 156 -9.65 3.18 24.17
CA GLY A 156 -8.90 2.56 25.26
C GLY A 156 -8.70 3.57 26.38
N VAL A 157 -8.63 3.06 27.61
CA VAL A 157 -8.43 3.86 28.82
C VAL A 157 -7.30 3.20 29.60
N ASP A 158 -6.32 4.00 29.99
CA ASP A 158 -5.29 3.61 30.94
C ASP A 158 -5.75 4.01 32.35
N ILE A 159 -5.79 3.04 33.27
CA ILE A 159 -6.30 3.22 34.62
C ILE A 159 -5.13 2.98 35.57
N GLY A 160 -4.73 4.04 36.27
CA GLY A 160 -3.66 4.00 37.25
C GLY A 160 -4.07 3.26 38.53
N ASP A 161 -3.08 3.07 39.42
CA ASP A 161 -3.22 2.30 40.67
C ASP A 161 -4.34 2.81 41.59
N ALA A 162 -4.74 4.08 41.47
CA ALA A 162 -5.82 4.70 42.25
C ALA A 162 -7.22 4.61 41.60
N HIS A 163 -7.39 3.79 40.56
CA HIS A 163 -8.61 3.74 39.73
C HIS A 163 -8.94 5.08 39.05
N VAL A 164 -7.93 5.92 38.84
CA VAL A 164 -8.04 7.18 38.11
C VAL A 164 -7.64 6.93 36.66
N THR A 165 -8.41 7.49 35.72
CA THR A 165 -8.04 7.49 34.31
C THR A 165 -6.81 8.37 34.11
N GLU A 166 -5.68 7.77 33.77
CA GLU A 166 -4.42 8.49 33.51
C GLU A 166 -4.33 8.92 32.04
N ALA A 167 -4.85 8.09 31.13
CA ALA A 167 -4.91 8.41 29.71
C ALA A 167 -6.14 7.79 29.05
N MET A 168 -6.59 8.42 27.98
CA MET A 168 -7.60 7.87 27.07
C MET A 168 -7.09 7.99 25.65
N PHE A 169 -7.22 6.92 24.87
CA PHE A 169 -6.80 6.89 23.48
C PHE A 169 -7.92 6.36 22.58
N LYS A 170 -7.92 6.81 21.33
CA LYS A 170 -8.90 6.43 20.33
C LYS A 170 -8.15 5.90 19.11
N SER A 171 -8.39 4.64 18.75
CA SER A 171 -7.71 3.98 17.64
C SER A 171 -8.71 3.40 16.65
N SER A 172 -8.43 3.57 15.37
CA SER A 172 -9.21 3.06 14.25
C SER A 172 -8.68 1.69 13.85
N TYR A 173 -9.59 0.73 13.68
CA TYR A 173 -9.31 -0.64 13.28
C TYR A 173 -10.05 -0.97 12.00
N VAL A 174 -9.38 -1.64 11.09
CA VAL A 174 -9.98 -2.16 9.86
C VAL A 174 -10.45 -3.58 10.09
N ASN A 175 -11.73 -3.81 9.88
CA ASN A 175 -12.40 -5.08 10.04
C ASN A 175 -12.68 -5.69 8.66
N TYR A 176 -12.44 -6.99 8.53
CA TYR A 176 -12.61 -7.76 7.29
C TYR A 176 -13.65 -8.87 7.44
N ARG A 177 -14.38 -8.94 8.56
CA ARG A 177 -15.22 -10.10 8.95
C ARG A 177 -16.31 -10.50 7.95
N ASP A 178 -16.75 -9.59 7.10
CA ASP A 178 -17.83 -9.86 6.15
C ASP A 178 -17.37 -10.71 4.96
N HIS A 179 -16.05 -10.89 4.79
CA HIS A 179 -15.43 -11.60 3.68
C HIS A 179 -14.20 -12.40 4.13
N ASP A 180 -13.90 -13.53 3.48
CA ASP A 180 -12.57 -14.16 3.63
C ASP A 180 -11.55 -13.41 2.76
N VAL A 181 -10.94 -12.37 3.34
CA VAL A 181 -10.00 -11.48 2.65
C VAL A 181 -8.58 -11.99 2.82
N LYS A 182 -7.88 -12.21 1.71
CA LYS A 182 -6.42 -12.42 1.70
C LYS A 182 -5.72 -11.39 0.84
N PHE A 183 -4.65 -10.78 1.36
CA PHE A 183 -3.79 -9.90 0.58
C PHE A 183 -2.72 -10.73 -0.14
N ILE A 184 -2.68 -10.63 -1.46
CA ILE A 184 -1.80 -11.43 -2.32
C ILE A 184 -0.62 -10.59 -2.76
N TYR A 185 0.57 -10.94 -2.26
CA TYR A 185 1.82 -10.28 -2.61
C TYR A 185 2.75 -11.25 -3.36
N LEU A 186 3.55 -10.70 -4.26
CA LEU A 186 4.63 -11.41 -4.93
C LEU A 186 5.95 -10.90 -4.38
N LEU A 187 6.73 -11.76 -3.74
CA LEU A 187 8.00 -11.40 -3.13
C LEU A 187 9.16 -12.14 -3.80
N LYS A 188 10.21 -11.40 -4.20
CA LYS A 188 11.41 -11.99 -4.81
C LYS A 188 12.15 -12.88 -3.82
N ASN A 189 12.51 -14.09 -4.25
CA ASN A 189 13.37 -15.01 -3.51
C ASN A 189 12.98 -15.26 -2.04
N LEU A 190 11.72 -15.01 -1.65
CA LEU A 190 11.29 -15.26 -0.28
C LEU A 190 11.30 -16.76 -0.01
N ASN A 191 12.08 -17.16 0.99
CA ASN A 191 12.15 -18.55 1.44
C ASN A 191 11.17 -18.77 2.60
N LEU A 192 9.90 -19.02 2.27
CA LEU A 192 8.87 -19.40 3.25
C LEU A 192 8.64 -20.91 3.19
N THR A 193 9.05 -21.62 4.25
CA THR A 193 9.01 -23.09 4.33
C THR A 193 7.71 -23.65 4.92
N SER A 194 6.99 -22.85 5.71
CA SER A 194 5.71 -23.21 6.31
C SER A 194 4.84 -21.97 6.51
N ASP A 195 3.56 -22.18 6.77
CA ASP A 195 2.67 -21.11 7.21
C ASP A 195 3.14 -20.53 8.55
N ILE A 196 3.01 -19.23 8.72
CA ILE A 196 3.46 -18.52 9.93
C ILE A 196 2.41 -17.51 10.40
N VAL A 197 2.22 -17.42 11.71
CA VAL A 197 1.43 -16.35 12.32
C VAL A 197 2.36 -15.20 12.66
N ILE A 198 2.06 -14.01 12.16
CA ILE A 198 2.87 -12.81 12.34
C ILE A 198 2.10 -11.73 13.07
N ARG A 199 2.84 -10.83 13.74
CA ARG A 199 2.30 -9.53 14.15
C ARG A 199 2.24 -8.63 12.92
N LEU A 200 1.06 -8.10 12.61
CA LEU A 200 0.83 -7.26 11.44
C LEU A 200 0.08 -5.98 11.82
N GLY A 201 0.73 -4.84 11.61
CA GLY A 201 0.21 -3.53 12.03
C GLY A 201 0.61 -3.18 13.47
N GLY A 202 -0.01 -2.13 14.01
CA GLY A 202 0.18 -1.71 15.40
C GLY A 202 -0.70 -2.49 16.38
N GLU A 203 -0.70 -2.14 17.66
CA GLU A 203 -1.62 -2.69 18.69
C GLU A 203 -1.65 -4.22 18.82
N GLY A 204 -0.53 -4.89 18.51
CA GLY A 204 -0.36 -6.33 18.73
C GLY A 204 -1.29 -7.22 17.90
N ARG A 205 -1.71 -6.77 16.71
CA ARG A 205 -2.65 -7.51 15.86
C ARG A 205 -1.96 -8.62 15.04
N PHE A 206 -2.70 -9.68 14.71
CA PHE A 206 -2.15 -10.86 14.03
C PHE A 206 -2.72 -11.14 12.64
N ALA A 207 -1.87 -11.71 11.79
CA ALA A 207 -2.24 -12.26 10.50
C ALA A 207 -1.54 -13.62 10.26
N LEU A 208 -2.17 -14.47 9.45
CA LEU A 208 -1.57 -15.69 8.93
C LEU A 208 -0.93 -15.39 7.58
N ILE A 209 0.32 -15.83 7.40
CA ILE A 209 1.03 -15.82 6.14
C ILE A 209 1.13 -17.25 5.64
N GLU A 210 0.66 -17.48 4.42
CA GLU A 210 0.63 -18.78 3.75
C GLU A 210 1.15 -18.68 2.32
N GLY A 211 1.60 -19.81 1.76
CA GLY A 211 1.98 -19.90 0.35
C GLY A 211 0.76 -19.74 -0.57
N GLY A 212 0.88 -18.91 -1.61
CA GLY A 212 -0.18 -18.70 -2.57
C GLY A 212 -0.03 -19.51 -3.86
N ASN A 213 -1.14 -19.59 -4.61
CA ASN A 213 -1.13 -20.06 -6.00
C ASN A 213 -0.36 -19.09 -6.90
N ASN A 214 0.14 -19.57 -8.04
CA ASN A 214 0.81 -18.72 -9.02
C ASN A 214 -0.11 -17.58 -9.48
N VAL A 215 0.43 -16.36 -9.45
CA VAL A 215 -0.18 -15.13 -9.95
C VAL A 215 0.87 -14.45 -10.81
N GLU A 216 0.50 -14.11 -12.04
CA GLU A 216 1.37 -13.36 -12.94
C GLU A 216 0.95 -11.89 -12.96
N PRO A 217 1.86 -10.94 -12.68
CA PRO A 217 1.57 -9.53 -12.79
C PRO A 217 1.21 -9.14 -14.23
N PRO A 218 0.14 -8.38 -14.45
CA PRO A 218 -0.22 -7.91 -15.79
C PRO A 218 0.81 -6.91 -16.30
N ARG A 219 1.48 -7.25 -17.41
CA ARG A 219 2.48 -6.41 -18.08
C ARG A 219 1.97 -5.69 -19.33
N ALA A 220 0.77 -5.99 -19.80
CA ALA A 220 0.22 -5.44 -21.04
C ALA A 220 -0.69 -4.23 -20.81
N GLY A 221 -0.71 -3.31 -21.79
CA GLY A 221 -1.61 -2.14 -21.82
C GLY A 221 -0.94 -0.84 -21.38
N LYS A 222 -1.39 0.31 -21.90
CA LYS A 222 -0.83 1.64 -21.59
C LYS A 222 -1.40 2.28 -20.32
N TYR A 223 -2.54 1.77 -19.85
CA TYR A 223 -3.22 2.26 -18.66
C TYR A 223 -2.91 1.35 -17.49
N ALA A 224 -2.91 1.91 -16.29
CA ALA A 224 -2.69 1.14 -15.08
C ALA A 224 -3.51 1.67 -13.91
N VAL A 225 -3.85 0.75 -13.00
CA VAL A 225 -4.53 1.04 -11.73
C VAL A 225 -3.55 0.80 -10.59
N ALA A 226 -3.39 1.78 -9.72
CA ALA A 226 -2.50 1.69 -8.57
C ALA A 226 -3.03 0.68 -7.53
N LEU A 227 -2.29 -0.40 -7.27
CA LEU A 227 -2.57 -1.37 -6.20
C LEU A 227 -2.01 -0.87 -4.85
N GLN A 228 -0.92 -0.11 -4.91
CA GLN A 228 -0.33 0.61 -3.77
C GLN A 228 -0.20 2.10 -4.10
N PRO A 229 -0.14 2.98 -3.10
CA PRO A 229 0.03 4.40 -3.34
C PRO A 229 1.29 4.69 -4.18
N ILE A 230 1.15 5.49 -5.23
CA ILE A 230 2.28 5.92 -6.08
C ILE A 230 2.92 7.12 -5.39
N LEU A 231 4.09 6.91 -4.81
CA LEU A 231 4.80 7.92 -4.04
C LEU A 231 5.51 8.91 -4.96
N PHE A 232 5.42 10.19 -4.62
CA PHE A 232 6.11 11.25 -5.33
C PHE A 232 6.53 12.38 -4.38
N SER A 233 7.32 13.31 -4.90
CA SER A 233 7.75 14.50 -4.18
C SER A 233 7.70 15.69 -5.13
N SER A 234 6.99 16.74 -4.69
CA SER A 234 6.95 18.04 -5.34
C SER A 234 7.26 19.12 -4.30
N GLU A 235 8.09 20.08 -4.68
CA GLU A 235 8.41 21.26 -3.87
C GLU A 235 7.46 22.43 -4.19
N ASP A 236 6.70 22.32 -5.28
CA ASP A 236 5.80 23.37 -5.78
C ASP A 236 4.34 23.12 -5.38
N PRO A 237 3.54 24.19 -5.16
CA PRO A 237 2.10 24.06 -4.87
C PRO A 237 1.29 23.54 -6.06
N THR A 238 1.83 23.64 -7.26
CA THR A 238 1.26 23.10 -8.51
C THR A 238 2.36 22.40 -9.27
N ALA A 239 2.10 21.19 -9.76
CA ALA A 239 3.14 20.39 -10.37
C ALA A 239 2.66 19.74 -11.68
N ASP A 240 3.46 19.93 -12.73
CA ASP A 240 3.30 19.19 -13.98
C ASP A 240 3.76 17.74 -13.76
N VAL A 241 2.87 16.79 -14.06
CA VAL A 241 3.07 15.35 -13.83
C VAL A 241 4.42 14.87 -14.37
N GLY A 242 4.83 15.37 -15.55
CA GLY A 242 6.09 14.99 -16.18
C GLY A 242 7.36 15.45 -15.43
N ASN A 243 7.26 16.51 -14.65
CA ASN A 243 8.40 17.16 -13.96
C ASN A 243 8.48 16.80 -12.47
N VAL A 244 7.51 16.05 -11.95
CA VAL A 244 7.48 15.63 -10.55
C VAL A 244 8.34 14.39 -10.33
N ARG A 245 9.20 14.44 -9.30
CA ARG A 245 9.99 13.27 -8.90
C ARG A 245 9.05 12.16 -8.42
N GLY A 246 9.10 11.01 -9.08
CA GLY A 246 8.20 9.87 -8.85
C GLY A 246 7.11 9.71 -9.92
N LEU A 247 6.77 10.76 -10.68
CA LEU A 247 5.74 10.67 -11.72
C LEU A 247 6.31 10.70 -13.14
N LYS A 248 7.63 10.57 -13.31
CA LYS A 248 8.29 10.62 -14.63
C LYS A 248 7.71 9.63 -15.67
N CYS A 249 7.28 8.44 -15.22
CA CYS A 249 6.67 7.43 -16.09
C CYS A 249 5.18 7.66 -16.40
N VAL A 250 4.54 8.61 -15.70
CA VAL A 250 3.14 8.92 -15.86
C VAL A 250 3.00 10.01 -16.92
N GLU A 251 2.23 9.70 -17.96
CA GLU A 251 1.85 10.68 -18.98
C GLU A 251 0.63 11.48 -18.52
N GLU A 252 -0.35 10.81 -17.89
CA GLU A 252 -1.60 11.43 -17.48
C GLU A 252 -2.21 10.73 -16.26
N VAL A 253 -2.88 11.50 -15.39
CA VAL A 253 -3.57 11.00 -14.19
C VAL A 253 -5.07 11.24 -14.36
N TYR A 254 -5.86 10.18 -14.49
CA TYR A 254 -7.33 10.28 -14.57
C TYR A 254 -8.00 10.31 -13.18
N GLY A 255 -7.25 9.95 -12.14
CA GLY A 255 -7.70 10.03 -10.75
C GLY A 255 -8.27 8.73 -10.22
N VAL A 256 -8.94 8.81 -9.08
CA VAL A 256 -9.56 7.68 -8.36
C VAL A 256 -11.06 7.92 -8.23
N PHE A 257 -11.85 6.86 -8.29
CA PHE A 257 -13.30 6.94 -8.12
C PHE A 257 -13.66 7.08 -6.63
N ASP A 258 -14.37 8.16 -6.28
CA ASP A 258 -14.81 8.42 -4.90
C ASP A 258 -16.20 7.82 -4.58
N GLY A 259 -16.88 7.23 -5.57
CA GLY A 259 -18.26 6.73 -5.46
C GLY A 259 -19.26 7.56 -6.27
N GLU A 260 -18.90 8.80 -6.59
CA GLU A 260 -19.71 9.69 -7.41
C GLU A 260 -18.98 10.07 -8.70
N LYS A 261 -17.65 10.27 -8.66
CA LYS A 261 -16.87 10.67 -9.84
C LYS A 261 -15.42 10.26 -9.70
N PHE A 262 -14.70 10.34 -10.82
CA PHE A 262 -13.25 10.27 -10.82
C PHE A 262 -12.68 11.63 -10.43
N LYS A 263 -11.77 11.64 -9.47
CA LYS A 263 -11.08 12.86 -9.02
C LYS A 263 -9.59 12.59 -8.85
N VAL A 264 -8.76 13.49 -9.35
CA VAL A 264 -7.33 13.51 -9.02
C VAL A 264 -7.19 13.87 -7.54
N ARG A 265 -6.65 12.94 -6.75
CA ARG A 265 -6.47 13.07 -5.31
C ARG A 265 -5.00 12.84 -4.96
N VAL A 266 -4.48 13.71 -4.10
CA VAL A 266 -3.18 13.55 -3.46
C VAL A 266 -3.42 13.31 -1.98
N ILE A 267 -2.70 12.36 -1.41
CA ILE A 267 -2.69 12.07 0.03
C ILE A 267 -1.27 12.21 0.58
N ASN A 268 -1.15 12.47 1.87
CA ASN A 268 0.11 12.35 2.60
C ASN A 268 0.09 11.01 3.35
N ILE A 269 1.11 10.18 3.16
CA ILE A 269 1.20 8.86 3.78
C ILE A 269 2.53 8.73 4.54
N GLY A 270 2.44 8.35 5.82
CA GLY A 270 3.61 7.94 6.58
C GLY A 270 4.10 6.56 6.15
N LEU A 271 5.42 6.40 5.98
CA LEU A 271 6.01 5.13 5.55
C LEU A 271 6.20 4.10 6.68
N GLY A 272 5.58 4.35 7.84
CA GLY A 272 5.61 3.51 9.03
C GLY A 272 6.72 3.89 10.03
N PHE A 273 7.05 2.95 10.91
CA PHE A 273 8.02 3.14 11.99
C PHE A 273 9.22 2.21 11.82
N SER A 274 10.43 2.71 12.04
CA SER A 274 11.64 1.91 12.07
C SER A 274 11.84 1.34 13.46
N GLU A 275 11.55 0.06 13.67
CA GLU A 275 11.72 -0.62 14.96
C GLU A 275 13.18 -0.59 15.44
N VAL A 276 14.14 -0.75 14.52
CA VAL A 276 15.57 -0.79 14.83
C VAL A 276 16.07 0.59 15.27
N CYS A 277 15.66 1.65 14.58
CA CYS A 277 16.07 3.01 14.91
C CYS A 277 15.12 3.77 15.83
N ARG A 278 13.98 3.17 16.20
CA ARG A 278 12.96 3.71 17.10
C ARG A 278 12.45 5.10 16.71
N PHE A 279 12.26 5.36 15.42
CA PHE A 279 11.67 6.60 14.94
C PHE A 279 10.75 6.39 13.72
N ARG A 280 9.88 7.38 13.48
CA ARG A 280 8.95 7.39 12.34
C ARG A 280 9.67 7.65 11.03
N ARG A 281 9.43 6.80 10.03
CA ARG A 281 9.89 7.05 8.66
C ARG A 281 9.20 8.29 8.08
N PRO A 282 9.77 8.91 7.03
CA PRO A 282 9.21 10.12 6.43
C PRO A 282 7.75 9.97 5.98
N ILE A 283 7.07 11.11 5.91
CA ILE A 283 5.77 11.25 5.26
C ILE A 283 6.01 11.72 3.83
N LEU A 284 5.38 11.07 2.85
CA LEU A 284 5.47 11.43 1.44
C LEU A 284 4.10 11.72 0.84
N GLN A 285 4.10 12.50 -0.24
CA GLN A 285 2.93 12.67 -1.09
C GLN A 285 2.70 11.41 -1.92
N ALA A 286 1.44 11.06 -2.16
CA ALA A 286 1.09 9.91 -2.96
C ALA A 286 -0.21 10.09 -3.74
N LEU A 287 -0.27 9.45 -4.90
CA LEU A 287 -1.56 9.12 -5.52
C LEU A 287 -2.09 7.85 -4.82
N PRO A 288 -3.35 7.85 -4.32
CA PRO A 288 -3.88 6.74 -3.54
C PRO A 288 -4.08 5.46 -4.37
N GLN A 289 -4.32 4.35 -3.68
CA GLN A 289 -4.77 3.09 -4.30
C GLN A 289 -6.05 3.32 -5.13
N GLY A 290 -6.18 2.61 -6.24
CA GLY A 290 -7.26 2.76 -7.21
C GLY A 290 -7.08 3.90 -8.21
N THR A 291 -6.00 4.69 -8.12
CA THR A 291 -5.75 5.76 -9.09
C THR A 291 -5.48 5.18 -10.47
N VAL A 292 -6.18 5.70 -11.49
CA VAL A 292 -5.95 5.38 -12.90
C VAL A 292 -4.91 6.34 -13.49
N VAL A 293 -3.89 5.77 -14.12
CA VAL A 293 -2.83 6.50 -14.80
C VAL A 293 -2.61 5.97 -16.22
N ARG A 294 -2.19 6.84 -17.13
CA ARG A 294 -1.60 6.46 -18.42
C ARG A 294 -0.09 6.55 -18.32
N LEU A 295 0.58 5.49 -18.76
CA LEU A 295 2.03 5.36 -18.70
C LEU A 295 2.65 5.74 -20.04
N LYS A 296 3.83 6.36 -19.99
CA LYS A 296 4.65 6.60 -21.18
C LYS A 296 5.08 5.26 -21.80
N ASP A 297 5.26 5.25 -23.12
CA ASP A 297 5.62 4.04 -23.89
C ASP A 297 6.97 3.44 -23.44
N GLU A 298 7.91 4.26 -22.98
CA GLU A 298 9.20 3.82 -22.43
C GLU A 298 9.08 3.06 -21.08
N CYS A 299 7.94 3.21 -20.38
CA CYS A 299 7.65 2.52 -19.11
C CYS A 299 6.67 1.35 -19.31
N ARG A 300 6.59 0.76 -20.52
CA ARG A 300 5.62 -0.28 -20.87
C ARG A 300 5.76 -1.60 -20.11
N ASP A 301 6.94 -1.90 -19.58
CA ASP A 301 7.21 -3.16 -18.87
C ASP A 301 7.21 -2.99 -17.33
N ALA A 302 6.85 -1.80 -16.85
CA ALA A 302 6.76 -1.45 -15.44
C ALA A 302 5.74 -2.30 -14.68
N LEU A 303 6.12 -2.82 -13.51
CA LEU A 303 5.22 -3.41 -12.52
C LEU A 303 4.99 -2.50 -11.31
N ALA A 304 5.91 -1.57 -11.05
CA ALA A 304 5.77 -0.52 -10.06
C ALA A 304 6.37 0.79 -10.57
N ILE A 305 5.80 1.91 -10.16
CA ILE A 305 6.25 3.26 -10.51
C ILE A 305 6.26 4.15 -9.28
N GLY A 306 7.03 5.24 -9.31
CA GLY A 306 7.13 6.16 -8.17
C GLY A 306 8.37 5.97 -7.32
N LEU A 307 8.48 6.83 -6.31
CA LEU A 307 9.49 6.69 -5.27
C LEU A 307 9.31 5.34 -4.56
N LEU A 308 10.42 4.67 -4.25
CA LEU A 308 10.43 3.37 -3.57
C LEU A 308 9.69 2.26 -4.35
N SER A 309 9.59 2.39 -5.67
CA SER A 309 8.90 1.41 -6.54
C SER A 309 9.46 -0.01 -6.39
N GLU A 310 10.77 -0.14 -6.20
CA GLU A 310 11.41 -1.45 -5.99
C GLU A 310 11.03 -2.11 -4.66
N LEU A 311 10.62 -1.34 -3.65
CA LEU A 311 10.09 -1.89 -2.40
C LEU A 311 8.60 -2.25 -2.49
N GLY A 312 7.97 -2.01 -3.64
CA GLY A 312 6.57 -2.35 -3.94
C GLY A 312 5.57 -1.21 -3.77
N TYR A 313 6.02 -0.01 -3.39
CA TYR A 313 5.17 1.18 -3.48
C TYR A 313 4.86 1.47 -4.95
N GLY A 314 3.68 2.04 -5.21
CA GLY A 314 3.21 2.27 -6.57
C GLY A 314 3.18 1.01 -7.44
N SER A 315 3.03 -0.18 -6.83
CA SER A 315 2.65 -1.40 -7.55
C SER A 315 1.40 -1.13 -8.37
N ILE A 316 1.42 -1.54 -9.64
CA ILE A 316 0.34 -1.27 -10.58
C ILE A 316 -0.22 -2.55 -11.21
N TYR A 317 -1.50 -2.50 -11.55
CA TYR A 317 -2.18 -3.47 -12.40
C TYR A 317 -2.41 -2.85 -13.78
N ARG A 318 -1.76 -3.37 -14.81
CA ARG A 318 -1.90 -2.85 -16.17
C ARG A 318 -3.16 -3.37 -16.85
N VAL A 319 -3.78 -2.49 -17.64
CA VAL A 319 -5.06 -2.73 -18.29
C VAL A 319 -4.90 -2.48 -19.79
N SER A 320 -5.18 -3.51 -20.58
CA SER A 320 -5.28 -3.38 -22.04
C SER A 320 -6.70 -3.02 -22.42
N LEU A 321 -6.86 -1.87 -23.08
CA LEU A 321 -8.13 -1.41 -23.63
C LEU A 321 -8.38 -1.99 -25.02
#